data_AF-A0A1A0M8K8-F1
#
_entry.id   AF-A0A1A0M8K8-F1
#
_cell.length_a   1.000
_cell.length_b   1.000
_cell.length_c   1.000
_cell.angle_alpha   90.00
_cell.angle_beta   90.00
_cell.angle_gamma   90.00
#
_symmetry.space_group_name_H-M   'P 1'
#
loop_
_entity.id
_entity.type
_entity.pdbx_description
1 polymer ?
#
loop_
_entity_poly.entity_id
_entity_poly.type
_entity_poly.pdbx_seq_one_letter_code
_entity_poly.pdbx_strand_id
1 'polypeptide(L)'
;MADGGTTKAFTELLRTTQQHIESALQTATAIANEYLHGHEDVVNVSSWSGQASTASLATAAQIHHDLTQTITGGQRLTAGLGKTAVLFEHHEDDAAHGIQSLFGAATT
;
A
#
# COMPACT_ATOMS: atom_id res chain seq x y z
N MET A 1 -13.22 -23.64 -15.42
CA MET A 1 -14.17 -22.55 -15.08
C MET A 1 -13.83 -22.11 -13.67
N ALA A 2 -13.31 -20.91 -13.49
CA ALA A 2 -13.22 -20.33 -12.15
C ALA A 2 -14.65 -20.00 -11.71
N ASP A 3 -15.07 -20.52 -10.56
CA ASP A 3 -16.37 -20.25 -9.95
C ASP A 3 -16.39 -18.79 -9.45
N GLY A 4 -17.50 -18.06 -9.63
CA GLY A 4 -17.65 -16.67 -9.19
C GLY A 4 -17.32 -16.46 -7.70
N GLY A 5 -17.50 -17.50 -6.87
CA GLY A 5 -17.05 -17.49 -5.48
C GLY A 5 -15.53 -17.28 -5.31
N THR A 6 -14.71 -17.81 -6.23
CA THR A 6 -13.25 -17.64 -6.20
C THR A 6 -12.82 -16.24 -6.64
N THR A 7 -13.54 -15.63 -7.59
CA THR A 7 -13.28 -14.26 -8.04
C THR A 7 -13.57 -13.24 -6.96
N LYS A 8 -14.73 -13.33 -6.29
CA LYS A 8 -15.06 -12.45 -5.16
C LYS A 8 -14.05 -12.56 -4.02
N ALA A 9 -13.67 -13.79 -3.65
CA ALA A 9 -12.68 -14.02 -2.60
C ALA A 9 -11.30 -13.42 -2.97
N PHE A 10 -10.91 -13.50 -4.24
CA PHE A 10 -9.69 -12.88 -4.73
C PHE A 10 -9.75 -11.35 -4.68
N THR A 11 -10.84 -10.75 -5.16
CA THR A 11 -11.06 -9.29 -5.09
C THR A 11 -11.02 -8.77 -3.65
N GLU A 12 -11.65 -9.49 -2.72
CA GLU A 12 -11.63 -9.13 -1.30
C GLU A 12 -10.21 -9.23 -0.71
N LEU A 13 -9.44 -10.26 -1.08
CA LEU A 13 -8.04 -10.38 -0.70
C LEU A 13 -7.21 -9.20 -1.21
N LEU A 14 -7.43 -8.75 -2.45
CA LEU A 14 -6.73 -7.60 -3.01
C LEU A 14 -7.04 -6.31 -2.23
N ARG A 15 -8.32 -6.08 -1.88
CA ARG A 15 -8.74 -4.92 -1.08
C ARG A 15 -8.18 -4.96 0.34
N THR A 16 -8.24 -6.11 0.99
CA THR A 16 -7.67 -6.29 2.33
C THR A 16 -6.16 -6.04 2.31
N THR A 17 -5.47 -6.55 1.29
CA THR A 17 -4.03 -6.31 1.09
C THR A 17 -3.73 -4.83 0.90
N GLN A 18 -4.56 -4.12 0.11
CA GLN A 18 -4.45 -2.68 -0.07
C GLN A 18 -4.54 -1.95 1.29
N GLN A 19 -5.55 -2.25 2.10
CA GLN A 19 -5.74 -1.64 3.42
C GLN A 19 -4.56 -1.91 4.36
N HIS A 20 -4.02 -3.13 4.35
CA HIS A 20 -2.84 -3.48 5.15
C HIS A 20 -1.61 -2.67 4.73
N ILE A 21 -1.38 -2.48 3.43
CA ILE A 21 -0.28 -1.64 2.94
C ILE A 21 -0.48 -0.19 3.38
N GLU A 22 -1.68 0.36 3.23
CA GLU A 22 -1.98 1.73 3.65
C GLU A 22 -1.72 1.94 5.14
N SER A 23 -2.15 0.99 6.00
CA SER A 23 -1.89 1.03 7.44
C SER A 23 -0.40 0.90 7.77
N ALA A 24 0.33 0.03 7.07
CA ALA A 24 1.77 -0.11 7.25
C ALA A 24 2.53 1.17 6.87
N LEU A 25 2.13 1.83 5.78
CA LEU A 25 2.72 3.11 5.35
C LEU A 25 2.47 4.23 6.37
N GLN A 26 1.25 4.30 6.94
CA GLN A 26 0.94 5.25 8.02
C GLN A 26 1.84 5.00 9.24
N THR A 27 2.02 3.74 9.62
CA THR A 27 2.88 3.35 10.75
C THR A 27 4.34 3.71 10.49
N ALA A 28 4.87 3.39 9.30
CA ALA A 28 6.23 3.74 8.92
C ALA A 28 6.45 5.26 8.93
N THR A 29 5.48 6.03 8.46
CA THR A 29 5.52 7.50 8.48
C THR A 29 5.58 8.04 9.91
N ALA A 30 4.76 7.49 10.81
CA ALA A 30 4.77 7.90 12.22
C ALA A 30 6.11 7.62 12.89
N ILE A 31 6.68 6.42 12.70
CA ILE A 31 7.99 6.04 13.27
C ILE A 31 9.11 6.94 12.76
N ALA A 32 9.13 7.24 11.46
CA ALA A 32 10.15 8.10 10.89
C ALA A 32 10.03 9.55 11.36
N ASN A 33 8.80 10.08 11.46
CA ASN A 33 8.57 11.41 12.00
C ASN A 33 9.00 11.51 13.47
N GLU A 34 8.70 10.50 14.29
CA GLU A 34 9.15 10.42 15.69
C GLU A 34 10.69 10.44 15.78
N TYR A 35 11.37 9.63 14.95
CA TYR A 35 12.83 9.61 14.89
C TYR A 35 13.42 10.97 14.50
N LEU A 36 12.84 11.63 13.48
CA LEU A 36 13.30 12.95 13.02
C LEU A 36 13.08 14.02 14.08
N HIS A 37 11.92 14.04 14.74
CA HIS A 37 11.61 14.99 15.81
C HIS A 37 12.53 14.82 17.01
N GLY A 38 12.74 13.57 17.44
CA GLY A 38 13.73 13.27 18.48
C GLY A 38 15.15 13.68 18.08
N HIS A 39 15.48 13.70 16.79
CA HIS A 39 16.77 14.19 16.31
C HIS A 39 16.90 15.72 16.39
N GLU A 40 15.86 16.47 16.02
CA GLU A 40 15.83 17.94 16.11
C GLU A 40 16.08 18.40 17.56
N ASP A 41 15.49 17.71 18.54
CA ASP A 41 15.67 17.99 19.95
C ASP A 41 17.10 17.74 20.45
N VAL A 42 17.77 16.66 19.98
CA VAL A 42 19.12 16.29 20.46
C VAL A 42 20.21 17.14 19.78
N VAL A 43 20.06 17.50 18.49
CA VAL A 43 21.03 18.35 17.78
C VAL A 43 21.05 19.78 18.30
N ASN A 44 19.93 20.26 18.86
CA ASN A 44 19.86 21.59 19.48
C ASN A 44 20.62 21.69 20.82
N VAL A 45 21.12 20.56 21.36
CA VAL A 45 21.94 20.56 22.57
C VAL A 45 23.40 20.81 22.19
N SER A 46 23.97 21.92 22.66
CA SER A 46 25.36 22.35 22.37
C SER A 46 26.44 21.33 22.73
N SER A 47 26.11 20.27 23.49
CA SER A 47 27.01 19.16 23.81
C SER A 47 27.15 18.13 22.69
N TRP A 48 26.27 18.13 21.67
CA TRP A 48 26.30 17.15 20.59
C TRP A 48 27.01 17.72 19.35
N SER A 49 28.34 17.63 19.34
CA SER A 49 29.19 18.09 18.23
C SER A 49 30.19 17.03 17.79
N GLY A 50 30.73 17.16 16.58
CA GLY A 50 31.73 16.25 16.01
C GLY A 50 31.15 15.12 15.15
N GLN A 51 31.99 14.14 14.82
CA GLN A 51 31.69 13.09 13.82
C GLN A 51 30.43 12.28 14.13
N ALA A 52 30.11 12.04 15.41
CA ALA A 52 28.92 11.32 15.81
C ALA A 52 27.63 12.08 15.45
N SER A 53 27.61 13.40 15.63
CA SER A 53 26.48 14.26 15.23
C SER A 53 26.32 14.27 13.70
N THR A 54 27.42 14.39 12.95
CA THR A 54 27.38 14.34 11.47
C THR A 54 26.88 12.99 10.94
N ALA A 55 27.34 11.86 11.49
CA ALA A 55 26.88 10.53 11.09
C ALA A 55 25.40 10.32 11.41
N SER A 56 24.94 10.85 12.55
CA SER A 56 23.54 10.80 12.98
C SER A 56 22.64 11.60 12.03
N LEU A 57 23.03 12.82 11.64
CA LEU A 57 22.34 13.63 10.63
C LEU A 57 22.29 12.94 9.26
N ALA A 58 23.39 12.33 8.82
CA ALA A 58 23.42 11.56 7.58
C ALA A 58 22.45 10.37 7.63
N THR A 59 22.37 9.69 8.77
CA THR A 59 21.42 8.58 9.00
C THR A 59 19.98 9.07 8.96
N ALA A 60 19.68 10.21 9.59
CA ALA A 60 18.35 10.83 9.55
C ALA A 60 17.92 11.19 8.12
N ALA A 61 18.82 11.77 7.32
CA ALA A 61 18.57 12.07 5.91
C ALA A 61 18.31 10.80 5.10
N GLN A 62 19.06 9.73 5.36
CA GLN A 62 18.87 8.43 4.71
C GLN A 62 17.50 7.82 5.07
N ILE A 63 17.13 7.83 6.35
CA ILE A 63 15.81 7.34 6.81
C ILE A 63 14.68 8.09 6.12
N HIS A 64 14.77 9.43 6.04
CA HIS A 64 13.78 10.25 5.36
C HIS A 64 13.68 9.91 3.86
N HIS A 65 14.83 9.71 3.20
CA HIS A 65 14.88 9.32 1.80
C HIS A 65 14.21 7.96 1.56
N ASP A 66 14.60 6.94 2.33
CA ASP A 66 14.12 5.56 2.21
C ASP A 66 12.62 5.46 2.53
N LEU A 67 12.14 6.23 3.50
CA LEU A 67 10.72 6.37 3.80
C LEU A 67 9.95 6.93 2.60
N THR A 68 10.46 8.01 2.00
CA THR A 68 9.81 8.64 0.83
C THR A 68 9.69 7.65 -0.33
N GLN A 69 10.74 6.87 -0.58
CA GLN A 69 10.72 5.82 -1.60
C GLN A 69 9.71 4.72 -1.27
N THR A 70 9.65 4.29 -0.01
CA THR A 70 8.73 3.26 0.46
C THR A 70 7.28 3.70 0.34
N ILE A 71 6.95 4.94 0.76
CA ILE A 71 5.61 5.52 0.59
C ILE A 71 5.24 5.59 -0.89
N THR A 72 6.15 6.08 -1.74
CA THR A 72 5.90 6.17 -3.19
C THR A 72 5.65 4.79 -3.80
N GLY A 73 6.46 3.80 -3.45
CA GLY A 73 6.29 2.42 -3.90
C GLY A 73 4.98 1.79 -3.42
N GLY A 74 4.67 1.98 -2.13
CA GLY A 74 3.46 1.48 -1.51
C GLY A 74 2.19 2.09 -2.13
N GLN A 75 2.17 3.40 -2.40
CA GLN A 75 1.06 4.06 -3.11
C GLN A 75 0.86 3.52 -4.54
N ARG A 76 1.94 3.21 -5.25
CA ARG A 76 1.85 2.57 -6.58
C ARG A 76 1.29 1.16 -6.47
N LEU A 77 1.70 0.41 -5.45
CA LEU A 77 1.22 -0.94 -5.20
C LEU A 77 -0.28 -0.94 -4.84
N THR A 78 -0.71 -0.07 -3.91
CA THR A 78 -2.13 0.04 -3.53
C THR A 78 -2.99 0.43 -4.73
N ALA A 79 -2.55 1.38 -5.55
CA ALA A 79 -3.23 1.73 -6.79
C ALA A 79 -3.30 0.55 -7.78
N GLY A 80 -2.23 -0.25 -7.87
CA GLY A 80 -2.21 -1.47 -8.69
C GLY A 80 -3.21 -2.51 -8.21
N LEU A 81 -3.21 -2.82 -6.91
CA LEU A 81 -4.15 -3.76 -6.29
C LEU A 81 -5.60 -3.33 -6.50
N GLY A 82 -5.92 -2.05 -6.32
CA GLY A 82 -7.25 -1.51 -6.56
C GLY A 82 -7.71 -1.65 -8.01
N LYS A 83 -6.82 -1.35 -8.98
CA LYS A 83 -7.12 -1.54 -10.42
C LYS A 83 -7.34 -3.01 -10.76
N THR A 84 -6.52 -3.91 -10.21
CA THR A 84 -6.70 -5.34 -10.42
C THR A 84 -8.01 -5.82 -9.83
N ALA A 85 -8.38 -5.38 -8.62
CA ALA A 85 -9.66 -5.73 -8.01
C ALA A 85 -10.84 -5.34 -8.91
N VAL A 86 -10.87 -4.10 -9.42
CA VAL A 86 -11.90 -3.61 -10.34
C VAL A 86 -11.95 -4.43 -11.64
N LEU A 87 -10.80 -4.81 -12.19
CA LEU A 87 -10.76 -5.65 -13.40
C LEU A 87 -11.41 -7.02 -13.17
N PHE A 88 -11.17 -7.64 -12.02
CA PHE A 88 -11.77 -8.93 -11.68
C PHE A 88 -13.27 -8.83 -11.42
N GLU A 89 -13.74 -7.73 -10.83
CA GLU A 89 -15.18 -7.46 -10.67
C GLU A 89 -15.87 -7.35 -12.04
N HIS A 90 -15.30 -6.58 -12.97
CA HIS A 90 -15.85 -6.49 -14.32
C HIS A 90 -15.87 -7.82 -15.05
N HIS A 91 -14.79 -8.63 -14.94
CA HIS A 91 -14.77 -9.97 -15.51
C HIS A 91 -15.87 -10.87 -14.93
N GLU A 92 -16.19 -10.72 -13.65
CA GLU A 92 -17.29 -11.47 -13.03
C GLU A 92 -18.65 -11.02 -13.56
N ASP A 93 -18.89 -9.72 -13.63
CA ASP A 93 -20.13 -9.16 -14.16
C ASP A 93 -20.36 -9.60 -15.62
N ASP A 94 -19.32 -9.53 -16.45
CA ASP A 94 -19.39 -9.98 -17.85
C ASP A 94 -19.67 -11.48 -17.97
N ALA A 95 -19.05 -12.30 -17.11
CA ALA A 95 -19.30 -13.74 -17.08
C ALA A 95 -20.74 -14.06 -16.64
N ALA A 96 -21.27 -13.34 -15.64
CA ALA A 96 -22.64 -13.49 -15.17
C ALA A 96 -23.65 -13.15 -16.27
N HIS A 97 -23.45 -12.04 -16.98
CA HIS A 97 -24.28 -11.64 -18.12
C HIS A 97 -24.20 -12.64 -19.27
N GLY A 98 -23.00 -13.12 -19.61
CA GLY A 98 -22.81 -14.11 -20.68
C GLY A 98 -23.54 -15.42 -20.39
N ILE A 99 -23.44 -15.94 -19.16
CA ILE A 99 -24.18 -17.12 -18.71
C ILE A 99 -25.69 -16.87 -18.79
N GLN A 100 -26.16 -15.73 -18.28
CA GLN A 100 -27.59 -15.40 -18.34
C GLN A 100 -28.10 -15.27 -19.78
N SER A 101 -27.29 -14.75 -20.71
CA SER A 101 -27.64 -14.73 -22.14
C SER A 101 -27.70 -16.12 -22.75
N LEU A 102 -26.77 -17.01 -22.41
CA LEU A 102 -26.71 -18.37 -22.98
C LEU A 102 -27.82 -19.28 -22.47
N PHE A 103 -28.16 -19.18 -21.18
CA PHE A 103 -29.12 -20.09 -20.54
C PHE A 103 -30.50 -19.46 -20.32
N GLY A 104 -30.61 -18.12 -20.28
CA GLY A 104 -31.89 -17.42 -20.22
C GLY A 104 -32.64 -17.48 -21.56
N ALA A 105 -31.91 -17.42 -22.69
CA ALA A 105 -32.51 -17.55 -24.03
C ALA A 105 -33.06 -18.97 -24.32
N ALA A 106 -32.67 -19.98 -23.55
CA ALA A 106 -33.12 -21.36 -23.71
C ALA A 106 -34.49 -21.67 -23.04
N THR A 107 -35.12 -20.68 -22.39
CA THR A 107 -36.38 -20.86 -21.65
C THR A 107 -37.63 -20.23 -22.29
N THR A 108 -37.54 -19.81 -23.55
CA THR A 108 -38.67 -19.35 -24.39
C THR A 108 -38.75 -20.16 -25.67
#